data_AF-A0A2K3KJC4-F1
#
_entry.id   AF-A0A2K3KJC4-F1
#
_cell.length_a   1.000
_cell.length_b   1.000
_cell.length_c   1.000
_cell.angle_alpha   90.00
_cell.angle_beta   90.00
_cell.angle_gamma   90.00
#
_symmetry.space_group_name_H-M   'P 1'
#
loop_
_entity.id
_entity.type
_entity.pdbx_description
1 polymer ?
#
loop_
_entity_poly.entity_id
_entity_poly.type
_entity_poly.pdbx_seq_one_letter_code
_entity_poly.pdbx_strand_id
1 'polypeptide(L)'
;DWQHWIDFNLLSSRKWREEIAWKDFWATACHCLWPWRNKEVRDEQFQRPQHVVTAVTDWVKQYNQAMGLQQVLHNVEKNVVMINWKPPSEGWVKLNTDGAYKEGSVAGCGGVIRDSNGVWRGGFAKNLGICSAYVAELWGVLEGLRYANSLGFNRVELNVDSSVVIHVLRRPGYGRPLGGALVMRIQRMLDLDWEVVINHSYREANKCADVLANIGCAIDTHMVYYETCPTECRNVMLADVMGIATPRIISV
;
A
#
# COMPACT_ATOMS: atom_id res chain seq x y z
N ASP A 1 -38.47 -1.37 27.87
CA ASP A 1 -37.57 -2.48 27.50
C ASP A 1 -36.59 -1.99 26.44
N TRP A 2 -35.30 -2.16 26.67
CA TRP A 2 -34.22 -1.65 25.83
C TRP A 2 -34.16 -2.35 24.47
N GLN A 3 -34.44 -3.65 24.44
CA GLN A 3 -34.44 -4.44 23.21
C GLN A 3 -35.51 -3.95 22.23
N HIS A 4 -36.73 -3.76 22.75
CA HIS A 4 -37.84 -3.21 21.98
C HIS A 4 -37.53 -1.85 21.35
N TRP A 5 -36.79 -0.98 22.06
CA TRP A 5 -36.41 0.34 21.54
C TRP A 5 -35.37 0.26 20.42
N ILE A 6 -34.40 -0.66 20.52
CA ILE A 6 -33.43 -0.93 19.45
C ILE A 6 -34.15 -1.48 18.22
N ASP A 7 -34.98 -2.50 18.40
CA ASP A 7 -35.68 -3.18 17.30
C ASP A 7 -36.63 -2.20 16.58
N PHE A 8 -37.34 -1.35 17.32
CA PHE A 8 -38.19 -0.31 16.75
C PHE A 8 -37.44 0.60 15.78
N ASN A 9 -36.20 0.96 16.09
CA ASN A 9 -35.41 1.86 15.25
C ASN A 9 -34.74 1.12 14.07
N LEU A 10 -34.21 -0.08 14.30
CA LEU A 10 -33.51 -0.84 13.26
C LEU A 10 -34.45 -1.46 12.22
N LEU A 11 -35.67 -1.82 12.63
CA LEU A 11 -36.68 -2.42 11.73
C LEU A 11 -37.58 -1.38 11.06
N SER A 12 -37.37 -0.09 11.36
CA SER A 12 -38.13 0.99 10.74
C SER A 12 -37.84 1.09 9.24
N SER A 13 -38.92 1.08 8.44
CA SER A 13 -38.90 1.34 7.00
C SER A 13 -38.97 2.83 6.65
N ARG A 14 -38.99 3.72 7.66
CA ARG A 14 -39.09 5.16 7.44
C ARG A 14 -37.84 5.71 6.77
N LYS A 15 -37.99 6.86 6.11
CA LYS A 15 -36.88 7.64 5.59
C LYS A 15 -36.59 8.85 6.47
N TRP A 16 -35.31 9.18 6.59
CA TRP A 16 -34.81 10.43 7.12
C TRP A 16 -34.51 11.38 5.96
N ARG A 17 -35.11 12.58 5.98
CA ARG A 17 -34.98 13.60 4.92
C ARG A 17 -35.16 13.06 3.50
N GLU A 18 -36.10 12.11 3.34
CA GLU A 18 -36.52 11.49 2.07
C GLU A 18 -35.47 10.71 1.27
N GLU A 19 -34.18 10.84 1.61
CA GLU A 19 -33.05 10.21 0.89
C GLU A 19 -32.46 8.99 1.61
N ILE A 20 -32.50 8.96 2.95
CA ILE A 20 -31.74 7.99 3.77
C ILE A 20 -32.70 7.09 4.54
N ALA A 21 -32.41 5.78 4.66
CA ALA A 21 -33.22 4.91 5.53
C ALA A 21 -33.01 5.29 7.00
N TRP A 22 -34.09 5.40 7.77
CA TRP A 22 -34.05 5.82 9.18
C TRP A 22 -33.10 4.95 10.01
N LYS A 23 -33.15 3.64 9.81
CA LYS A 23 -32.29 2.68 10.49
C LYS A 23 -30.80 2.98 10.31
N ASP A 24 -30.39 3.40 9.11
CA ASP A 24 -28.98 3.68 8.79
C ASP A 24 -28.54 4.97 9.50
N PHE A 25 -29.39 6.00 9.45
CA PHE A 25 -29.14 7.24 10.18
C PHE A 25 -29.07 7.02 11.68
N TRP A 26 -30.04 6.31 12.24
CA TRP A 26 -30.13 6.06 13.68
C TRP A 26 -28.92 5.26 14.18
N ALA A 27 -28.57 4.16 13.51
CA ALA A 27 -27.43 3.34 13.90
C ALA A 27 -26.12 4.14 13.82
N THR A 28 -25.94 4.93 12.76
CA THR A 28 -24.77 5.80 12.60
C THR A 28 -24.72 6.91 13.64
N ALA A 29 -25.88 7.50 14.00
CA ALA A 29 -25.95 8.49 15.06
C ALA A 29 -25.49 7.90 16.41
N CYS A 30 -25.97 6.71 16.78
CA CYS A 30 -25.51 6.01 17.97
C CYS A 30 -23.99 5.74 17.92
N HIS A 31 -23.50 5.28 16.77
CA HIS A 31 -22.08 5.03 16.55
C HIS A 31 -21.21 6.30 16.66
N CYS A 32 -21.69 7.46 16.20
CA CYS A 32 -20.95 8.72 16.31
C CYS A 32 -21.02 9.33 17.71
N LEU A 33 -22.20 9.29 18.35
CA LEU A 33 -22.43 9.96 19.64
C LEU A 33 -21.63 9.31 20.78
N TRP A 34 -21.53 7.98 20.80
CA TRP A 34 -20.76 7.26 21.81
C TRP A 34 -19.27 7.67 21.87
N PRO A 35 -18.48 7.60 20.79
CA PRO A 35 -17.07 7.99 20.81
C PRO A 35 -16.88 9.49 20.97
N TRP A 36 -17.76 10.34 20.42
CA TRP A 36 -17.67 11.79 20.67
C TRP A 36 -17.84 12.10 22.16
N ARG A 37 -18.81 11.45 22.82
CA ARG A 37 -19.01 11.60 24.26
C ARG A 37 -17.78 11.15 25.06
N ASN A 38 -17.15 10.06 24.66
CA ASN A 38 -15.95 9.56 25.32
C ASN A 38 -14.75 10.50 25.11
N LYS A 39 -14.60 11.07 23.91
CA LYS A 39 -13.52 12.01 23.59
C LYS A 39 -13.67 13.33 24.34
N GLU A 40 -14.88 13.86 24.46
CA GLU A 40 -15.13 15.07 25.27
C GLU A 40 -14.69 14.94 26.73
N VAL A 41 -14.66 13.72 27.27
CA VAL A 41 -14.23 13.47 28.65
C VAL A 41 -12.72 13.24 28.76
N ARG A 42 -12.07 12.73 27.70
CA ARG A 42 -10.69 12.22 27.75
C ARG A 42 -9.69 13.00 26.91
N ASP A 43 -10.16 13.88 26.04
CA ASP A 43 -9.35 14.63 25.09
C ASP A 43 -9.77 16.11 25.14
N GLU A 44 -8.98 16.92 25.85
CA GLU A 44 -9.23 18.36 26.03
C GLU A 44 -9.21 19.15 24.71
N GLN A 45 -8.60 18.59 23.66
CA GLN A 45 -8.52 19.22 22.34
C GLN A 45 -9.69 18.82 21.43
N PHE A 46 -10.48 17.82 21.82
CA PHE A 46 -11.59 17.36 20.99
C PHE A 46 -12.76 18.35 21.02
N GLN A 47 -13.20 18.75 19.83
CA GLN A 47 -14.41 19.54 19.63
C GLN A 47 -15.42 18.73 18.82
N ARG A 48 -16.62 18.53 19.38
CA ARG A 48 -17.72 17.90 18.66
C ARG A 48 -18.11 18.75 17.44
N PRO A 49 -18.51 18.14 16.31
CA PRO A 49 -19.04 18.89 15.18
C PRO A 49 -20.20 19.82 15.57
N GLN A 50 -20.16 21.09 15.14
CA GLN A 50 -21.23 22.06 15.41
C GLN A 50 -22.56 21.67 14.78
N HIS A 51 -22.53 21.06 13.59
CA HIS A 51 -23.71 20.59 12.86
C HIS A 51 -23.82 19.06 12.90
N VAL A 52 -24.11 18.51 14.08
CA VAL A 52 -24.17 17.06 14.35
C VAL A 52 -25.01 16.28 13.34
N VAL A 53 -26.21 16.77 13.02
CA VAL A 53 -27.12 16.08 12.08
C VAL A 53 -26.50 15.98 10.68
N THR A 54 -25.86 17.05 10.21
CA THR A 54 -25.17 17.07 8.91
C THR A 54 -23.99 16.10 8.93
N ALA A 55 -23.15 16.15 9.97
CA ALA A 55 -22.00 15.26 10.10
C ALA A 55 -22.40 13.77 10.08
N VAL A 56 -23.46 13.39 10.81
CA VAL A 56 -23.98 12.01 10.79
C VAL A 56 -24.55 11.65 9.41
N THR A 57 -25.28 12.57 8.79
CA THR A 57 -25.85 12.38 7.44
C THR A 57 -24.74 12.13 6.41
N ASP A 58 -23.65 12.89 6.45
CA ASP A 58 -22.51 12.73 5.55
C ASP A 58 -21.81 11.40 5.76
N TRP A 59 -21.67 10.96 7.01
CA TRP A 59 -21.15 9.63 7.33
C TRP A 59 -21.99 8.50 6.75
N VAL A 60 -23.33 8.59 6.86
CA VAL A 60 -24.23 7.61 6.25
C VAL A 60 -24.09 7.59 4.73
N LYS A 61 -24.01 8.78 4.10
CA LYS A 61 -23.83 8.90 2.64
C LYS A 61 -22.50 8.27 2.19
N GLN A 62 -21.41 8.53 2.90
CA GLN A 62 -20.11 7.92 2.62
C GLN A 62 -20.13 6.40 2.78
N TYR A 63 -20.75 5.90 3.85
CA TYR A 63 -20.88 4.47 4.08
C TYR A 63 -21.70 3.78 2.98
N ASN A 64 -22.84 4.36 2.60
CA ASN A 64 -23.68 3.82 1.52
C ASN A 64 -22.98 3.83 0.16
N GLN A 65 -22.19 4.87 -0.14
CA GLN A 65 -21.37 4.90 -1.34
C GLN A 65 -20.30 3.79 -1.33
N ALA A 66 -19.62 3.58 -0.20
CA ALA A 66 -18.63 2.52 -0.06
C ALA A 66 -19.25 1.11 -0.20
N MET A 67 -20.43 0.90 0.39
CA MET A 67 -21.21 -0.34 0.25
C MET A 67 -21.68 -0.58 -1.19
N GLY A 68 -22.13 0.46 -1.89
CA GLY A 68 -22.51 0.37 -3.31
C GLY A 68 -21.32 -0.02 -4.19
N LEU A 69 -20.14 0.53 -3.95
CA LEU A 69 -18.90 0.15 -4.63
C LEU A 69 -18.53 -1.33 -4.35
N GLN A 70 -18.71 -1.80 -3.11
CA GLN A 70 -18.48 -3.22 -2.77
C GLN A 70 -19.46 -4.17 -3.48
N GLN A 71 -20.74 -3.80 -3.61
CA GLN A 71 -21.71 -4.61 -4.37
C GLN A 71 -21.36 -4.69 -5.85
N VAL A 72 -20.92 -3.59 -6.46
CA VAL A 72 -20.43 -3.59 -7.85
C VAL A 72 -19.22 -4.51 -7.99
N LEU A 73 -18.25 -4.43 -7.08
CA LEU A 73 -17.06 -5.32 -7.06
C LEU A 73 -17.41 -6.80 -6.87
N HIS A 74 -18.51 -7.11 -6.17
CA HIS A 74 -18.95 -8.49 -5.95
C HIS A 74 -19.53 -9.12 -7.21
N ASN A 75 -20.10 -8.31 -8.11
CA ASN A 75 -20.66 -8.75 -9.39
C ASN A 75 -19.61 -8.82 -10.52
N VAL A 76 -18.36 -8.46 -10.24
CA VAL A 76 -17.28 -8.58 -11.22
C VAL A 76 -16.86 -10.05 -11.33
N GLU A 77 -16.77 -10.56 -12.56
CA GLU A 77 -16.29 -11.91 -12.85
C GLU A 77 -14.88 -12.09 -12.25
N LYS A 78 -14.70 -13.18 -11.50
CA LYS A 78 -13.45 -13.47 -10.79
C LYS A 78 -12.67 -14.51 -11.58
N ASN A 79 -11.48 -14.16 -12.02
CA ASN A 79 -10.56 -15.07 -12.70
C ASN A 79 -9.38 -15.44 -11.81
N VAL A 80 -8.98 -16.72 -11.86
CA VAL A 80 -7.75 -17.19 -11.24
C VAL A 80 -6.61 -17.03 -12.23
N VAL A 81 -5.60 -16.24 -11.85
CA VAL A 81 -4.35 -16.08 -12.60
C VAL A 81 -3.19 -16.65 -11.81
N MET A 82 -2.26 -17.31 -12.50
CA MET A 82 -1.04 -17.82 -11.90
C MET A 82 0.03 -16.73 -11.92
N ILE A 83 0.45 -16.27 -10.75
CA ILE A 83 1.45 -15.21 -10.60
C ILE A 83 2.80 -15.82 -10.27
N ASN A 84 3.79 -15.54 -11.11
CA ASN A 84 5.20 -15.82 -10.85
C ASN A 84 6.06 -14.60 -11.16
N TRP A 85 7.26 -14.56 -10.61
CA TRP A 85 8.26 -13.59 -11.04
C TRP A 85 8.70 -13.88 -12.48
N LYS A 86 8.92 -12.82 -13.26
CA LYS A 86 9.40 -12.93 -14.64
C LYS A 86 10.65 -12.06 -14.84
N PRO A 87 11.70 -12.57 -15.50
CA PRO A 87 12.87 -11.77 -15.82
C PRO A 87 12.52 -10.61 -16.75
N PRO A 88 13.32 -9.53 -16.74
CA PRO A 88 13.16 -8.43 -17.68
C PRO A 88 13.63 -8.84 -19.09
N SER A 89 13.35 -7.99 -20.07
CA SER A 89 13.90 -8.16 -21.42
C SER A 89 15.43 -8.09 -21.41
N GLU A 90 16.09 -8.67 -22.42
CA GLU A 90 17.55 -8.58 -22.54
C GLU A 90 18.03 -7.11 -22.60
N GLY A 91 19.13 -6.81 -21.89
CA GLY A 91 19.66 -5.45 -21.75
C GLY A 91 18.96 -4.60 -20.69
N TRP A 92 17.98 -5.15 -19.97
CA TRP A 92 17.31 -4.51 -18.84
C TRP A 92 17.64 -5.21 -17.52
N VAL A 93 17.59 -4.46 -16.43
CA VAL A 93 17.50 -5.01 -15.08
C VAL A 93 16.12 -4.77 -14.50
N LYS A 94 15.64 -5.71 -13.69
CA LYS A 94 14.39 -5.60 -12.94
C LYS A 94 14.72 -5.23 -11.50
N LEU A 95 14.24 -4.08 -11.07
CA LEU A 95 14.33 -3.58 -9.72
C LEU A 95 12.97 -3.81 -9.03
N ASN A 96 12.90 -4.79 -8.14
CA ASN A 96 11.76 -5.02 -7.26
C ASN A 96 11.99 -4.28 -5.94
N THR A 97 11.04 -3.46 -5.49
CA THR A 97 11.13 -2.73 -4.21
C THR A 97 9.92 -3.00 -3.33
N ASP A 98 10.09 -2.86 -2.02
CA ASP A 98 9.02 -3.02 -1.03
C ASP A 98 9.30 -2.17 0.22
N GLY A 99 8.24 -1.82 0.95
CA GLY A 99 8.25 -1.16 2.24
C GLY A 99 7.53 -2.01 3.29
N ALA A 100 8.24 -2.39 4.35
CA ALA A 100 7.68 -3.16 5.45
C ALA A 100 7.39 -2.24 6.65
N TYR A 101 6.27 -2.50 7.32
CA TYR A 101 5.89 -1.87 8.57
C TYR A 101 5.39 -2.93 9.55
N LYS A 102 5.97 -2.96 10.76
CA LYS A 102 5.51 -3.81 11.84
C LYS A 102 4.66 -2.97 12.79
N GLU A 103 3.42 -3.38 13.04
CA GLU A 103 2.45 -2.62 13.83
C GLU A 103 3.00 -2.29 15.23
N GLY A 104 3.03 -0.99 15.57
CA GLY A 104 3.63 -0.50 16.83
C GLY A 104 5.17 -0.55 16.89
N SER A 105 5.84 -0.80 15.77
CA SER A 105 7.29 -1.03 15.69
C SER A 105 7.92 -0.24 14.52
N VAL A 106 9.16 -0.63 14.18
CA VAL A 106 10.04 -0.02 13.18
C VAL A 106 9.60 -0.40 11.76
N ALA A 107 9.71 0.56 10.85
CA ALA A 107 9.55 0.40 9.42
C ALA A 107 10.92 0.20 8.74
N GLY A 108 10.89 -0.51 7.63
CA GLY A 108 12.05 -0.78 6.81
C GLY A 108 11.68 -0.77 5.34
N CYS A 109 12.67 -0.62 4.47
CA CYS A 109 12.47 -0.84 3.04
C CYS A 109 13.60 -1.69 2.48
N GLY A 110 13.35 -2.29 1.33
CA GLY A 110 14.33 -3.13 0.67
C GLY A 110 14.01 -3.31 -0.80
N GLY A 111 14.95 -3.91 -1.50
CA GLY A 111 14.76 -4.19 -2.90
C GLY A 111 15.90 -4.96 -3.52
N VAL A 112 15.59 -5.64 -4.62
CA VAL A 112 16.51 -6.52 -5.34
C VAL A 112 16.57 -6.11 -6.81
N ILE A 113 17.77 -6.16 -7.37
CA ILE A 113 18.06 -5.95 -8.78
C ILE A 113 18.48 -7.29 -9.38
N ARG A 114 17.78 -7.70 -10.43
CA ARG A 114 18.06 -8.93 -11.20
C ARG A 114 18.14 -8.62 -12.69
N ASP A 115 19.01 -9.34 -13.39
CA ASP A 115 19.10 -9.22 -14.86
C ASP A 115 18.08 -10.11 -15.59
N SER A 116 18.16 -10.10 -16.93
CA SER A 116 17.31 -10.91 -17.83
C SER A 116 17.49 -12.42 -17.69
N ASN A 117 18.58 -12.89 -17.06
CA ASN A 117 18.79 -14.30 -16.73
C ASN A 117 18.31 -14.64 -15.31
N GLY A 118 17.71 -13.69 -14.59
CA GLY A 118 17.32 -13.85 -13.19
C GLY A 118 18.48 -13.80 -12.20
N VAL A 119 19.68 -13.47 -12.67
CA VAL A 119 20.88 -13.44 -11.82
C VAL A 119 20.82 -12.22 -10.91
N TRP A 120 21.17 -12.42 -9.64
CA TRP A 120 21.30 -11.36 -8.65
C TRP A 120 22.37 -10.36 -9.07
N ARG A 121 22.00 -9.09 -9.20
CA ARG A 121 22.92 -7.99 -9.52
C ARG A 121 23.13 -7.04 -8.34
N GLY A 122 22.27 -7.10 -7.33
CA GLY A 122 22.40 -6.35 -6.10
C GLY A 122 21.11 -6.43 -5.28
N GLY A 123 21.22 -6.22 -3.97
CA GLY A 123 20.06 -5.95 -3.13
C GLY A 123 20.39 -4.95 -2.03
N PHE A 124 19.36 -4.42 -1.38
CA PHE A 124 19.53 -3.51 -0.27
C PHE A 124 18.43 -3.70 0.77
N ALA A 125 18.75 -3.34 2.01
CA ALA A 125 17.82 -3.25 3.13
C ALA A 125 18.14 -2.00 3.95
N LYS A 126 17.11 -1.25 4.34
CA LYS A 126 17.23 0.01 5.05
C LYS A 126 16.29 0.05 6.25
N ASN A 127 16.81 0.45 7.40
CA ASN A 127 16.00 0.79 8.56
C ASN A 127 15.51 2.24 8.43
N LEU A 128 14.20 2.46 8.57
CA LEU A 128 13.56 3.76 8.42
C LEU A 128 13.05 4.34 9.74
N GLY A 129 13.20 3.63 10.86
CA GLY A 129 12.62 4.02 12.14
C GLY A 129 11.09 4.03 12.07
N ILE A 130 10.46 5.08 12.60
CA ILE A 130 9.00 5.18 12.65
C ILE A 130 8.50 5.94 11.42
N CYS A 131 7.85 5.22 10.50
CA CYS A 131 7.12 5.83 9.39
C CYS A 131 5.93 4.95 8.96
N SER A 132 5.05 5.49 8.12
CA SER A 132 3.92 4.71 7.58
C SER A 132 4.40 3.75 6.50
N ALA A 133 3.67 2.65 6.29
CA ALA A 133 3.92 1.71 5.19
C ALA A 133 4.07 2.43 3.83
N TYR A 134 3.20 3.40 3.56
CA TYR A 134 3.28 4.22 2.34
C TYR A 134 4.60 5.00 2.21
N VAL A 135 5.13 5.56 3.30
CA VAL A 135 6.42 6.27 3.28
C VAL A 135 7.57 5.28 3.14
N ALA A 136 7.47 4.10 3.74
CA ALA A 136 8.46 3.03 3.59
C ALA A 136 8.60 2.57 2.13
N GLU A 137 7.47 2.41 1.44
CA GLU A 137 7.40 2.05 0.02
C GLU A 137 8.09 3.09 -0.87
N LEU A 138 7.81 4.39 -0.64
CA LEU A 138 8.47 5.49 -1.35
C LEU A 138 10.00 5.48 -1.11
N TRP A 139 10.43 5.20 0.11
CA TRP A 139 11.86 5.05 0.42
C TRP A 139 12.47 3.86 -0.30
N GLY A 140 11.78 2.72 -0.37
CA GLY A 140 12.19 1.55 -1.14
C GLY A 140 12.46 1.92 -2.60
N VAL A 141 11.52 2.62 -3.24
CA VAL A 141 11.70 3.12 -4.61
C VAL A 141 12.91 4.04 -4.73
N LEU A 142 13.02 5.05 -3.86
CA LEU A 142 14.09 6.04 -3.94
C LEU A 142 15.48 5.40 -3.80
N GLU A 143 15.67 4.54 -2.81
CA GLU A 143 16.96 3.90 -2.57
C GLU A 143 17.26 2.82 -3.62
N GLY A 144 16.24 2.11 -4.11
CA GLY A 144 16.39 1.18 -5.23
C GLY A 144 16.88 1.86 -6.51
N LEU A 145 16.27 3.00 -6.88
CA LEU A 145 16.68 3.77 -8.05
C LEU A 145 18.12 4.30 -7.89
N ARG A 146 18.46 4.82 -6.71
CA ARG A 146 19.83 5.26 -6.41
C ARG A 146 20.84 4.14 -6.54
N TYR A 147 20.50 2.97 -6.01
CA TYR A 147 21.39 1.83 -6.04
C TYR A 147 21.58 1.32 -7.47
N ALA A 148 20.49 1.18 -8.24
CA ALA A 148 20.56 0.78 -9.65
C ALA A 148 21.43 1.76 -10.48
N ASN A 149 21.25 3.07 -10.27
CA ASN A 149 22.07 4.08 -10.90
C ASN A 149 23.56 3.98 -10.49
N SER A 150 23.84 3.79 -9.20
CA SER A 150 25.21 3.65 -8.69
C SER A 150 25.94 2.41 -9.22
N LEU A 151 25.20 1.37 -9.60
CA LEU A 151 25.73 0.17 -10.27
C LEU A 151 25.91 0.36 -11.79
N GLY A 152 25.57 1.54 -12.33
CA GLY A 152 25.74 1.86 -13.75
C GLY A 152 24.67 1.26 -14.67
N PHE A 153 23.52 0.84 -14.14
CA PHE A 153 22.42 0.37 -14.98
C PHE A 153 21.68 1.55 -15.59
N ASN A 154 21.50 1.54 -16.91
CA ASN A 154 20.82 2.60 -17.66
C ASN A 154 19.44 2.19 -18.21
N ARG A 155 19.00 0.95 -17.96
CA ARG A 155 17.69 0.42 -18.37
C ARG A 155 17.07 -0.40 -17.25
N VAL A 156 16.06 0.15 -16.59
CA VAL A 156 15.48 -0.40 -15.36
C VAL A 156 13.97 -0.59 -15.47
N GLU A 157 13.51 -1.82 -15.26
CA GLU A 157 12.11 -2.12 -14.97
C GLU A 157 11.87 -1.99 -13.46
N LEU A 158 11.32 -0.86 -13.01
CA LEU A 158 10.95 -0.63 -11.62
C LEU A 158 9.61 -1.30 -11.33
N ASN A 159 9.61 -2.29 -10.44
CA ASN A 159 8.47 -3.08 -10.04
C ASN A 159 8.10 -2.80 -8.58
N VAL A 160 6.89 -2.27 -8.38
CA VAL A 160 6.34 -1.90 -7.07
C VAL A 160 5.00 -2.62 -6.86
N ASP A 161 4.73 -3.12 -5.66
CA ASP A 161 3.46 -3.81 -5.35
C ASP A 161 2.38 -2.89 -4.76
N SER A 162 2.75 -1.67 -4.39
CA SER A 162 1.83 -0.62 -3.97
C SER A 162 1.25 0.16 -5.16
N SER A 163 -0.02 -0.10 -5.47
CA SER A 163 -0.78 0.64 -6.49
C SER A 163 -0.89 2.15 -6.18
N VAL A 164 -0.92 2.52 -4.91
CA VAL A 164 -0.94 3.92 -4.44
C VAL A 164 0.37 4.62 -4.81
N VAL A 165 1.51 3.97 -4.60
CA VAL A 165 2.82 4.52 -4.98
C VAL A 165 2.91 4.68 -6.50
N ILE A 166 2.52 3.66 -7.28
CA ILE A 166 2.52 3.74 -8.75
C ILE A 166 1.67 4.90 -9.25
N HIS A 167 0.49 5.11 -8.66
CA HIS A 167 -0.39 6.21 -9.04
C HIS A 167 0.29 7.58 -8.85
N VAL A 168 0.95 7.77 -7.70
CA VAL A 168 1.66 9.01 -7.38
C VAL A 168 2.90 9.21 -8.27
N LEU A 169 3.62 8.15 -8.62
CA LEU A 169 4.80 8.24 -9.49
C LEU A 169 4.45 8.56 -10.95
N ARG A 170 3.33 8.03 -11.45
CA ARG A 170 2.87 8.27 -12.83
C ARG A 170 2.13 9.59 -13.02
N ARG A 171 1.68 10.24 -11.94
CA ARG A 171 0.96 11.53 -11.98
C ARG A 171 1.58 12.54 -11.01
N PRO A 172 2.82 12.98 -11.25
CA PRO A 172 3.46 13.97 -10.40
C PRO A 172 2.64 15.27 -10.36
N GLY A 173 2.36 15.79 -9.17
CA GLY A 173 1.65 17.06 -8.96
C GLY A 173 0.14 16.97 -8.70
N TYR A 174 -0.46 15.78 -8.74
CA TYR A 174 -1.86 15.62 -8.33
C TYR A 174 -1.98 15.57 -6.79
N GLY A 175 -2.49 16.66 -6.20
CA GLY A 175 -2.68 16.81 -4.74
C GLY A 175 -1.40 17.16 -3.97
N ARG A 176 -1.49 17.17 -2.62
CA ARG A 176 -0.35 17.27 -1.71
C ARG A 176 -0.12 15.89 -1.06
N PRO A 177 0.51 14.94 -1.77
CA PRO A 177 0.74 13.61 -1.20
C PRO A 177 1.60 13.72 0.07
N LEU A 178 1.25 12.93 1.09
CA LEU A 178 2.13 12.66 2.23
C LEU A 178 3.52 12.26 1.67
N GLY A 179 4.60 12.82 2.20
CA GLY A 179 5.94 12.54 1.65
C GLY A 179 6.24 13.19 0.29
N GLY A 180 5.58 14.28 -0.11
CA GLY A 180 5.83 14.97 -1.38
C GLY A 180 7.30 15.31 -1.67
N ALA A 181 8.12 15.56 -0.64
CA ALA A 181 9.57 15.73 -0.79
C ALA A 181 10.29 14.46 -1.29
N LEU A 182 9.86 13.27 -0.85
CA LEU A 182 10.36 11.99 -1.35
C LEU A 182 9.93 11.77 -2.80
N VAL A 183 8.67 12.05 -3.11
CA VAL A 183 8.15 11.97 -4.48
C VAL A 183 8.97 12.85 -5.42
N MET A 184 9.25 14.11 -5.04
CA MET A 184 10.13 14.99 -5.85
C MET A 184 11.54 14.42 -6.04
N ARG A 185 12.11 13.78 -5.02
CA ARG A 185 13.43 13.13 -5.15
C ARG A 185 13.40 11.92 -6.07
N ILE A 186 12.31 11.14 -6.05
CA ILE A 186 12.10 10.03 -6.97
C ILE A 186 11.95 10.56 -8.40
N GLN A 187 11.16 11.62 -8.61
CA GLN A 187 11.01 12.23 -9.94
C GLN A 187 12.36 12.69 -10.50
N ARG A 188 13.20 13.35 -9.70
CA ARG A 188 14.57 13.70 -10.12
C ARG A 188 15.44 12.50 -10.51
N MET A 189 15.24 11.33 -9.87
CA MET A 189 15.93 10.10 -10.27
C MET A 189 15.38 9.58 -11.60
N LEU A 190 14.07 9.68 -11.83
CA LEU A 190 13.43 9.28 -13.09
C LEU A 190 13.83 10.21 -14.25
N ASP A 191 14.14 11.48 -13.98
CA ASP A 191 14.55 12.49 -14.96
C ASP A 191 16.04 12.40 -15.38
N LEU A 192 16.81 11.44 -14.85
CA LEU A 192 18.21 11.23 -15.26
C LEU A 192 18.28 10.67 -16.70
N ASP A 193 19.48 10.67 -17.29
CA ASP A 193 19.73 10.15 -18.64
C ASP A 193 19.80 8.60 -18.65
N TRP A 194 18.66 7.97 -18.38
CA TRP A 194 18.46 6.52 -18.37
C TRP A 194 17.00 6.16 -18.65
N GLU A 195 16.73 4.91 -18.99
CA GLU A 195 15.40 4.41 -19.32
C GLU A 195 14.80 3.69 -18.10
N VAL A 196 13.72 4.22 -17.53
CA VAL A 196 13.02 3.59 -16.39
C VAL A 196 11.55 3.35 -16.73
N VAL A 197 11.13 2.09 -16.67
CA VAL A 197 9.73 1.69 -16.87
C VAL A 197 9.13 1.27 -15.53
N ILE A 198 8.07 1.94 -15.10
CA ILE A 198 7.39 1.66 -13.83
C ILE A 198 6.24 0.68 -14.05
N ASN A 199 6.27 -0.46 -13.37
CA ASN A 199 5.28 -1.53 -13.45
C ASN A 199 4.72 -1.88 -12.08
N HIS A 200 3.48 -2.37 -12.09
CA HIS A 200 2.89 -3.01 -10.91
C HIS A 200 3.34 -4.47 -10.82
N SER A 201 3.77 -4.89 -9.64
CA SER A 201 4.06 -6.28 -9.33
C SER A 201 3.08 -6.80 -8.31
N TYR A 202 2.55 -8.00 -8.51
CA TYR A 202 1.79 -8.64 -7.44
C TYR A 202 2.74 -9.12 -6.34
N ARG A 203 2.28 -9.13 -5.09
CA ARG A 203 3.08 -9.57 -3.93
C ARG A 203 3.74 -10.92 -4.10
N GLU A 204 3.08 -11.85 -4.79
CA GLU A 204 3.61 -13.19 -5.03
C GLU A 204 4.87 -13.18 -5.90
N ALA A 205 5.00 -12.20 -6.79
CA ALA A 205 6.18 -11.95 -7.62
C ALA A 205 7.16 -10.94 -7.00
N ASN A 206 6.84 -10.35 -5.83
CA ASN A 206 7.67 -9.35 -5.16
C ASN A 206 8.34 -9.88 -3.86
N LYS A 207 8.19 -11.17 -3.55
CA LYS A 207 8.62 -11.79 -2.29
C LYS A 207 10.09 -11.54 -1.91
N CYS A 208 10.99 -11.47 -2.89
CA CYS A 208 12.40 -11.16 -2.60
C CYS A 208 12.58 -9.75 -2.01
N ALA A 209 11.83 -8.76 -2.51
CA ALA A 209 11.86 -7.39 -1.99
C ALA A 209 11.20 -7.32 -0.60
N ASP A 210 10.09 -8.03 -0.40
CA ASP A 210 9.43 -8.17 0.92
C ASP A 210 10.39 -8.71 1.99
N VAL A 211 11.15 -9.77 1.67
CA VAL A 211 12.19 -10.31 2.58
C VAL A 211 13.21 -9.24 2.95
N LEU A 212 13.73 -8.51 1.96
CA LEU A 212 14.73 -7.46 2.19
C LEU A 212 14.15 -6.27 2.97
N ALA A 213 12.89 -5.90 2.75
CA ALA A 213 12.22 -4.86 3.52
C ALA A 213 12.03 -5.28 4.98
N ASN A 214 11.69 -6.55 5.23
CA ASN A 214 11.60 -7.11 6.57
C ASN A 214 12.96 -7.21 7.28
N ILE A 215 14.04 -7.48 6.54
CA ILE A 215 15.40 -7.34 7.06
C ILE A 215 15.65 -5.87 7.44
N GLY A 216 15.22 -4.91 6.61
CA GLY A 216 15.28 -3.48 6.90
C GLY A 216 14.63 -3.10 8.24
N CYS A 217 13.51 -3.75 8.61
CA CYS A 217 12.87 -3.54 9.92
C CYS A 217 13.66 -4.12 11.10
N ALA A 218 14.57 -5.07 10.85
CA ALA A 218 15.26 -5.85 11.88
C ALA A 218 16.73 -5.44 12.09
N ILE A 219 17.36 -4.79 11.11
CA ILE A 219 18.75 -4.36 11.22
C ILE A 219 18.87 -3.13 12.12
N ASP A 220 19.88 -3.14 13.01
CA ASP A 220 20.22 -1.97 13.84
C ASP A 220 20.98 -0.89 13.05
N THR A 221 21.57 -1.27 11.91
CA THR A 221 22.26 -0.35 11.00
C THR A 221 21.26 0.38 10.11
N HIS A 222 21.59 1.62 9.73
CA HIS A 222 20.71 2.41 8.87
C HIS A 222 20.51 1.81 7.46
N MET A 223 21.53 1.20 6.85
CA MET A 223 21.48 0.67 5.48
C MET A 223 22.51 -0.44 5.26
N VAL A 224 22.12 -1.48 4.51
CA VAL A 224 22.99 -2.59 4.07
C VAL A 224 22.79 -2.83 2.58
N TYR A 225 23.89 -3.08 1.87
CA TYR A 225 23.89 -3.52 0.47
C TYR A 225 24.37 -4.96 0.37
N TYR A 226 23.79 -5.70 -0.55
CA TYR A 226 24.00 -7.13 -0.76
C TYR A 226 24.50 -7.36 -2.19
N GLU A 227 25.80 -7.59 -2.33
CA GLU A 227 26.40 -7.98 -3.62
C GLU A 227 25.93 -9.37 -4.07
N THR A 228 25.58 -10.23 -3.12
CA THR A 228 25.05 -11.58 -3.36
C THR A 228 23.75 -11.79 -2.59
N CYS A 229 22.92 -12.73 -3.06
CA CYS A 229 21.63 -13.04 -2.43
C CYS A 229 21.82 -13.50 -0.97
N PRO A 230 21.24 -12.80 0.03
CA PRO A 230 21.33 -13.21 1.42
C PRO A 230 20.58 -14.53 1.66
N THR A 231 20.98 -15.24 2.71
CA THR A 231 20.45 -16.56 3.07
C THR A 231 18.93 -16.60 3.22
N GLU A 232 18.37 -15.54 3.80
CA GLU A 232 16.96 -15.32 4.08
C GLU A 232 16.13 -15.23 2.79
N CYS A 233 16.74 -14.73 1.71
CA CYS A 233 16.09 -14.55 0.41
C CYS A 233 16.33 -15.73 -0.54
N ARG A 234 17.25 -16.65 -0.22
CA ARG A 234 17.72 -17.70 -1.13
C ARG A 234 16.61 -18.62 -1.61
N ASN A 235 15.74 -19.08 -0.71
CA ASN A 235 14.64 -19.99 -1.06
C ASN A 235 13.61 -19.33 -1.98
N VAL A 236 13.34 -18.04 -1.73
CA VAL A 236 12.43 -17.25 -2.57
C VAL A 236 13.04 -17.04 -3.96
N MET A 237 14.34 -16.72 -4.02
CA MET A 237 15.04 -16.55 -5.29
C MET A 237 15.07 -17.86 -6.10
N LEU A 238 15.34 -19.00 -5.46
CA LEU A 238 15.28 -20.31 -6.12
C LEU A 238 13.87 -20.63 -6.64
N ALA A 239 12.82 -20.33 -5.88
CA ALA A 239 11.45 -20.50 -6.32
C ALA A 239 11.12 -19.66 -7.57
N ASP A 240 11.59 -18.40 -7.60
CA ASP A 240 11.43 -17.52 -8.77
C ASP A 240 12.16 -18.08 -10.00
N VAL A 241 13.40 -18.56 -9.84
CA VAL A 241 14.20 -19.16 -10.93
C VAL A 241 13.56 -20.46 -11.44
N MET A 242 12.96 -21.25 -10.55
CA MET A 242 12.19 -22.46 -10.91
C MET A 242 10.82 -22.13 -11.55
N GLY A 243 10.44 -20.86 -11.63
CA GLY A 243 9.18 -20.41 -12.22
C GLY A 243 7.95 -20.75 -11.39
N ILE A 244 8.10 -20.98 -10.08
CA ILE A 244 7.00 -21.34 -9.18
C ILE A 244 5.95 -20.23 -9.19
N ALA A 245 4.73 -20.59 -9.55
CA ALA A 245 3.61 -19.68 -9.61
C ALA A 245 2.63 -19.89 -8.46
N THR A 246 2.04 -18.81 -7.96
CA THR A 246 1.03 -18.80 -6.90
C THR A 246 -0.30 -18.34 -7.50
N PRO A 247 -1.43 -19.04 -7.23
CA PRO A 247 -2.73 -18.63 -7.73
C PRO A 247 -3.21 -17.34 -7.04
N ARG A 248 -3.70 -16.38 -7.82
CA ARG A 248 -4.34 -15.15 -7.35
C ARG A 248 -5.69 -14.97 -8.01
N ILE A 249 -6.69 -14.60 -7.22
CA ILE A 249 -8.01 -14.21 -7.74
C ILE A 249 -7.96 -12.72 -8.09
N ILE A 250 -8.28 -12.38 -9.33
CA ILE A 250 -8.44 -11.00 -9.81
C ILE A 250 -9.88 -10.76 -10.26
N SER A 251 -10.36 -9.54 -10.06
CA SER A 251 -11.61 -9.04 -10.64
C SER A 251 -11.31 -8.50 -12.05
N VAL A 252 -12.10 -8.92 -13.04
CA VAL A 252 -11.95 -8.54 -14.47
C VAL A 252 -12.65 -7.24 -14.81
#